data_AF-A0A076PHL4-F1
#
_entry.id   AF-A0A076PHL4-F1
#
_cell.length_a   1.000
_cell.length_b   1.000
_cell.length_c   1.000
_cell.angle_alpha   90.00
_cell.angle_beta   90.00
_cell.angle_gamma   90.00
#
_symmetry.space_group_name_H-M   'P 1'
#
loop_
_entity.id
_entity.type
_entity.pdbx_description
1 polymer ?
#
loop_
_entity_poly.entity_id
_entity_poly.type
_entity_poly.pdbx_seq_one_letter_code
_entity_poly.pdbx_strand_id
1 'polypeptide(L)'
;MNESRSIQSHSSKPEVSVEKEEKQRSPQADIASSRKATNLTESRCYGFSAGAGVSATLVAYGAAVDLWATGSVLGLIVGKQKTIEIFVADHVSAGDLKLQVPRLVDSETIISVVAPKTPNPPDYRSQEGRALVSPSQAGGCRIVIVPVSNKKTRWSEADLNAFKRAVVGKSSQTIVIFQGLNSEEESYLTSYFNSVLRLCGCEPDEGYASAHMASALPGSFLAVTGHQPVIENIRMDADGRIERQCQPCVSPDKLTREIYRLRKQEKSLEEIGQELGFNKSTISRRLSALPFDLRGDRL
;
A
#
# COMPACT_ATOMS: atom_id res chain seq x y z
N MET A 1 18.54 79.44 1.20
CA MET A 1 17.35 80.32 1.07
C MET A 1 17.08 80.52 -0.41
N ASN A 2 15.79 80.62 -0.78
CA ASN A 2 15.23 80.88 -2.11
C ASN A 2 15.62 79.83 -3.18
N GLU A 3 14.76 78.90 -3.58
CA GLU A 3 13.45 79.05 -4.28
C GLU A 3 13.51 79.67 -5.68
N SER A 4 13.08 78.88 -6.66
CA SER A 4 12.29 79.33 -7.81
C SER A 4 11.46 78.14 -8.31
N ARG A 5 10.14 78.29 -8.34
CA ARG A 5 9.15 77.33 -8.87
C ARG A 5 8.58 77.88 -10.18
N SER A 6 8.30 77.02 -11.18
CA SER A 6 7.23 77.25 -12.18
C SER A 6 6.78 75.91 -12.81
N ILE A 7 5.55 75.86 -13.33
CA ILE A 7 4.65 74.70 -13.22
C ILE A 7 3.60 74.68 -14.37
N GLN A 8 3.10 73.48 -14.75
CA GLN A 8 1.84 73.21 -15.53
C GLN A 8 1.81 73.51 -17.06
N SER A 9 0.95 72.90 -17.92
CA SER A 9 -0.08 71.82 -17.77
C SER A 9 -0.62 71.28 -19.13
N HIS A 10 -1.48 70.23 -19.07
CA HIS A 10 -2.49 69.77 -20.07
C HIS A 10 -2.04 68.92 -21.29
N SER A 11 -2.91 68.16 -21.98
CA SER A 11 -3.87 67.08 -21.57
C SER A 11 -4.51 66.41 -22.82
N SER A 12 -5.05 65.18 -22.66
CA SER A 12 -6.15 64.56 -23.46
C SER A 12 -5.83 63.59 -24.63
N LYS A 13 -6.74 62.60 -24.76
CA LYS A 13 -6.88 61.46 -25.70
C LYS A 13 -7.68 61.87 -26.97
N PRO A 14 -7.72 61.12 -28.11
CA PRO A 14 -8.51 59.86 -28.27
C PRO A 14 -7.88 58.77 -29.22
N GLU A 15 -8.08 57.47 -28.98
CA GLU A 15 -9.03 56.49 -29.62
C GLU A 15 -8.61 55.87 -30.97
N VAL A 16 -8.99 54.58 -31.15
CA VAL A 16 -8.70 53.71 -32.31
C VAL A 16 -9.93 52.86 -32.64
N SER A 17 -10.33 52.81 -33.91
CA SER A 17 -11.16 51.79 -34.59
C SER A 17 -11.19 52.16 -36.10
N VAL A 18 -11.52 51.35 -37.12
CA VAL A 18 -12.45 50.21 -37.31
C VAL A 18 -11.95 49.33 -38.50
N GLU A 19 -12.03 47.98 -38.40
CA GLU A 19 -12.22 46.88 -39.41
C GLU A 19 -11.61 46.94 -40.85
N LYS A 20 -11.43 45.88 -41.66
CA LYS A 20 -11.93 44.48 -41.79
C LYS A 20 -10.73 43.54 -42.10
N GLU A 21 -10.78 42.21 -42.12
CA GLU A 21 -11.84 41.28 -42.55
C GLU A 21 -11.68 39.87 -41.90
N GLU A 22 -12.72 39.06 -41.97
CA GLU A 22 -12.94 37.86 -41.14
C GLU A 22 -12.56 36.54 -41.84
N LYS A 23 -11.90 35.60 -41.13
CA LYS A 23 -11.92 34.17 -41.51
C LYS A 23 -11.68 33.20 -40.34
N GLN A 24 -12.80 32.62 -39.90
CA GLN A 24 -13.04 31.30 -39.27
C GLN A 24 -11.99 30.66 -38.32
N ARG A 25 -12.50 30.28 -37.13
CA ARG A 25 -11.81 29.57 -36.03
C ARG A 25 -11.26 28.18 -36.40
N SER A 26 -10.12 27.85 -35.79
CA SER A 26 -9.76 26.51 -35.28
C SER A 26 -8.97 26.67 -33.97
N PRO A 27 -9.40 26.13 -32.81
CA PRO A 27 -8.65 26.28 -31.56
C PRO A 27 -7.69 25.11 -31.35
N GLN A 28 -6.37 25.35 -31.48
CA GLN A 28 -5.37 24.33 -31.16
C GLN A 28 -4.10 24.92 -30.57
N ALA A 29 -3.67 24.34 -29.43
CA ALA A 29 -2.37 24.45 -28.80
C ALA A 29 -1.90 25.82 -28.24
N ASP A 30 -2.43 26.20 -27.06
CA ASP A 30 -1.65 26.90 -26.04
C ASP A 30 -1.32 25.92 -24.89
N ILE A 31 -0.27 25.12 -25.08
CA ILE A 31 0.38 24.34 -24.01
C ILE A 31 1.89 24.62 -24.05
N ALA A 32 2.29 25.80 -23.56
CA ALA A 32 3.67 26.12 -23.26
C ALA A 32 3.74 27.15 -22.12
N SER A 33 4.68 26.96 -21.18
CA SER A 33 4.85 27.75 -19.94
C SER A 33 3.72 27.56 -18.91
N SER A 34 3.95 27.17 -17.65
CA SER A 34 5.21 26.91 -16.94
C SER A 34 5.01 25.78 -15.93
N ARG A 35 5.46 24.56 -16.28
CA ARG A 35 5.84 23.55 -15.28
C ARG A 35 7.35 23.60 -15.08
N LYS A 36 7.82 24.49 -14.20
CA LYS A 36 9.08 24.23 -13.50
C LYS A 36 8.88 22.92 -12.74
N ALA A 37 9.50 21.85 -13.20
CA ALA A 37 9.49 20.57 -12.52
C ALA A 37 10.25 20.71 -11.19
N THR A 38 9.52 21.03 -10.12
CA THR A 38 10.00 20.79 -8.76
C THR A 38 10.05 19.28 -8.57
N ASN A 39 11.19 18.67 -8.91
CA ASN A 39 11.52 17.28 -8.63
C ASN A 39 11.75 17.07 -7.12
N LEU A 40 10.74 17.40 -6.32
CA LEU A 40 10.54 16.88 -4.98
C LEU A 40 9.73 15.61 -5.16
N THR A 41 10.40 14.47 -5.25
CA THR A 41 9.73 13.17 -5.29
C THR A 41 8.91 13.04 -4.01
N GLU A 42 7.59 13.10 -4.12
CA GLU A 42 6.70 13.05 -2.96
C GLU A 42 6.91 11.77 -2.17
N SER A 43 6.98 11.90 -0.85
CA SER A 43 7.15 10.74 0.04
C SER A 43 5.91 9.85 -0.02
N ARG A 44 6.12 8.56 -0.26
CA ARG A 44 5.04 7.58 -0.42
C ARG A 44 4.88 6.81 0.89
N CYS A 45 3.69 6.86 1.48
CA CYS A 45 3.38 6.19 2.73
C CYS A 45 2.22 5.21 2.55
N TYR A 46 2.47 3.93 2.79
CA TYR A 46 1.54 2.82 2.58
C TYR A 46 1.13 2.21 3.93
N GLY A 47 -0.15 1.92 4.12
CA GLY A 47 -0.67 1.34 5.36
C GLY A 47 -1.22 -0.07 5.14
N PHE A 48 -0.69 -1.07 5.84
CA PHE A 48 -1.25 -2.42 5.85
C PHE A 48 -1.94 -2.65 7.19
N SER A 49 -3.19 -3.10 7.18
CA SER A 49 -3.89 -3.55 8.38
C SER A 49 -3.86 -5.08 8.44
N ALA A 50 -3.09 -5.62 9.38
CA ALA A 50 -3.02 -7.05 9.65
C ALA A 50 -4.16 -7.49 10.58
N GLY A 51 -5.10 -8.25 10.02
CA GLY A 51 -6.17 -8.89 10.76
C GLY A 51 -5.70 -10.01 11.68
N ALA A 52 -6.61 -10.52 12.51
CA ALA A 52 -6.31 -11.60 13.47
C ALA A 52 -5.75 -12.84 12.75
N GLY A 53 -4.67 -13.40 13.31
CA GLY A 53 -3.97 -14.58 12.76
C GLY A 53 -2.95 -14.27 11.65
N VAL A 54 -2.88 -13.05 11.13
CA VAL A 54 -1.84 -12.65 10.16
C VAL A 54 -0.57 -12.23 10.91
N SER A 55 0.55 -12.90 10.65
CA SER A 55 1.85 -12.52 11.23
C SER A 55 2.42 -11.28 10.54
N ALA A 56 2.42 -10.14 11.23
CA ALA A 56 3.04 -8.91 10.72
C ALA A 56 4.54 -9.06 10.44
N THR A 57 5.23 -9.96 11.14
CA THR A 57 6.64 -10.30 10.92
C THR A 57 6.83 -11.00 9.57
N LEU A 58 5.94 -11.93 9.20
CA LEU A 58 5.96 -12.55 7.87
C LEU A 58 5.57 -11.57 6.76
N VAL A 59 4.57 -10.70 7.00
CA VAL A 59 4.20 -9.62 6.07
C VAL A 59 5.37 -8.66 5.84
N ALA A 60 6.11 -8.30 6.89
CA ALA A 60 7.25 -7.39 6.79
C ALA A 60 8.43 -8.03 6.03
N TYR A 61 8.73 -9.30 6.31
CA TYR A 61 9.67 -10.10 5.50
C TYR A 61 9.24 -10.11 4.03
N GLY A 62 7.98 -10.45 3.78
CA GLY A 62 7.44 -10.58 2.43
C GLY A 62 7.50 -9.29 1.62
N ALA A 63 7.09 -8.17 2.23
CA ALA A 63 7.23 -6.86 1.63
C ALA A 63 8.69 -6.48 1.35
N ALA A 64 9.64 -6.85 2.21
CA ALA A 64 11.06 -6.63 1.94
C ALA A 64 11.58 -7.47 0.77
N VAL A 65 11.17 -8.73 0.66
CA VAL A 65 11.50 -9.63 -0.47
C VAL A 65 10.94 -9.09 -1.79
N ASP A 66 9.68 -8.68 -1.81
CA ASP A 66 9.02 -8.16 -3.02
C ASP A 66 9.68 -6.82 -3.47
N LEU A 67 10.00 -5.92 -2.52
CA LEU A 67 10.69 -4.66 -2.81
C LEU A 67 12.07 -4.86 -3.46
N TRP A 68 12.81 -5.86 -2.98
CA TRP A 68 14.13 -6.24 -3.48
C TRP A 68 14.03 -6.89 -4.88
N ALA A 69 13.23 -7.95 -4.99
CA ALA A 69 13.14 -8.77 -6.20
C ALA A 69 12.49 -8.02 -7.37
N THR A 70 11.33 -7.38 -7.14
CA THR A 70 10.47 -6.82 -8.19
C THR A 70 10.22 -5.33 -8.05
N GLY A 71 10.45 -4.73 -6.87
CA GLY A 71 10.05 -3.34 -6.61
C GLY A 71 8.53 -3.18 -6.51
N SER A 72 7.83 -4.27 -6.19
CA SER A 72 6.41 -4.26 -5.83
C SER A 72 6.25 -4.72 -4.38
N VAL A 73 5.04 -4.65 -3.83
CA VAL A 73 4.67 -5.29 -2.56
C VAL A 73 3.23 -5.77 -2.71
N LEU A 74 2.97 -7.08 -2.55
CA LEU A 74 1.60 -7.62 -2.64
C LEU A 74 0.87 -7.14 -3.93
N GLY A 75 1.59 -7.20 -5.06
CA GLY A 75 1.14 -6.74 -6.37
C GLY A 75 1.21 -5.23 -6.62
N LEU A 76 1.33 -4.39 -5.58
CA LEU A 76 1.42 -2.93 -5.75
C LEU A 76 2.82 -2.54 -6.26
N ILE A 77 2.92 -1.92 -7.43
CA ILE A 77 4.19 -1.39 -7.94
C ILE A 77 4.54 -0.11 -7.16
N VAL A 78 5.69 -0.13 -6.48
CA VAL A 78 6.16 0.98 -5.63
C VAL A 78 7.54 1.52 -6.03
N GLY A 79 8.33 0.70 -6.74
CA GLY A 79 9.70 0.98 -7.20
C GLY A 79 10.74 0.20 -6.39
N LYS A 80 11.79 -0.30 -7.07
CA LYS A 80 12.92 -0.97 -6.41
C LYS A 80 13.67 0.00 -5.48
N GLN A 81 14.19 -0.54 -4.38
CA GLN A 81 14.79 0.23 -3.29
C GLN A 81 16.23 -0.25 -3.06
N LYS A 82 17.19 0.67 -2.93
CA LYS A 82 18.59 0.31 -2.63
C LYS A 82 18.82 -0.06 -1.16
N THR A 83 17.96 0.46 -0.28
CA THR A 83 18.00 0.21 1.16
C THR A 83 16.59 -0.08 1.66
N ILE A 84 16.44 -1.15 2.44
CA ILE A 84 15.19 -1.56 3.08
C ILE A 84 15.48 -1.75 4.57
N GLU A 85 14.82 -0.98 5.43
CA GLU A 85 14.96 -1.11 6.88
C GLU A 85 13.65 -1.63 7.49
N ILE A 86 13.70 -2.75 8.20
CA ILE A 86 12.56 -3.34 8.89
C ILE A 86 12.64 -3.01 10.39
N PHE A 87 11.78 -2.10 10.83
CA PHE A 87 11.60 -1.73 12.24
C PHE A 87 10.55 -2.66 12.85
N VAL A 88 10.99 -3.52 13.77
CA VAL A 88 10.16 -4.58 14.34
C VAL A 88 9.59 -4.19 15.70
N ALA A 89 8.45 -4.80 16.06
CA ALA A 89 7.74 -4.49 17.30
C ALA A 89 8.46 -4.96 18.57
N ASP A 90 9.20 -6.08 18.48
CA ASP A 90 9.75 -6.82 19.62
C ASP A 90 11.07 -7.54 19.27
N HIS A 91 11.80 -8.02 20.28
CA HIS A 91 13.10 -8.67 20.11
C HIS A 91 13.03 -10.10 19.56
N VAL A 92 11.91 -10.81 19.68
CA VAL A 92 11.74 -12.16 19.14
C VAL A 92 11.59 -12.08 17.62
N SER A 93 10.66 -11.25 17.15
CA SER A 93 10.51 -10.89 15.73
C SER A 93 11.80 -10.33 15.13
N ALA A 94 12.62 -9.61 15.91
CA ALA A 94 13.94 -9.16 15.48
C ALA A 94 14.91 -10.32 15.23
N GLY A 95 14.92 -11.33 16.10
CA GLY A 95 15.74 -12.52 15.97
C GLY A 95 15.36 -13.33 14.74
N ASP A 96 14.07 -13.65 14.59
CA ASP A 96 13.55 -14.44 13.48
C ASP A 96 13.86 -13.81 12.12
N LEU A 97 13.63 -12.50 11.98
CA LEU A 97 13.94 -11.77 10.74
C LEU A 97 15.45 -11.71 10.46
N LYS A 98 16.30 -11.57 11.49
CA LYS A 98 17.77 -11.60 11.32
C LYS A 98 18.30 -12.97 10.89
N LEU A 99 17.58 -14.05 11.12
CA LEU A 99 17.95 -15.39 10.62
C LEU A 99 17.52 -15.63 9.17
N GLN A 100 16.49 -14.92 8.70
CA GLN A 100 15.92 -15.08 7.35
C GLN A 100 16.48 -14.07 6.34
N VAL A 101 16.61 -12.79 6.70
CA VAL A 101 17.08 -11.72 5.79
C VAL A 101 18.45 -11.99 5.15
N PRO A 102 19.48 -12.50 5.85
CA PRO A 102 20.78 -12.81 5.22
C PRO A 102 20.74 -13.91 4.16
N ARG A 103 19.62 -14.65 4.04
CA ARG A 103 19.40 -15.68 3.02
C ARG A 103 18.96 -15.08 1.67
N LEU A 104 18.68 -13.77 1.63
CA LEU A 104 18.36 -13.00 0.42
C LEU A 104 19.67 -12.52 -0.22
N VAL A 105 20.25 -13.36 -1.08
CA VAL A 105 21.58 -13.13 -1.65
C VAL A 105 21.51 -12.31 -2.94
N ASP A 106 21.72 -10.99 -2.84
CA ASP A 106 22.45 -10.23 -3.87
C ASP A 106 23.04 -8.93 -3.30
N SER A 107 24.11 -8.42 -3.92
CA SER A 107 24.99 -7.38 -3.37
C SER A 107 24.51 -5.93 -3.52
N GLU A 108 23.46 -5.67 -4.32
CA GLU A 108 23.04 -4.30 -4.65
C GLU A 108 22.04 -3.65 -3.67
N THR A 109 21.30 -4.44 -2.89
CA THR A 109 20.26 -3.95 -1.97
C THR A 109 20.57 -4.32 -0.53
N ILE A 110 20.62 -3.31 0.34
CA ILE A 110 20.88 -3.50 1.76
C ILE A 110 19.55 -3.66 2.50
N ILE A 111 19.25 -4.88 2.94
CA ILE A 111 18.11 -5.16 3.83
C ILE A 111 18.62 -5.27 5.27
N SER A 112 18.05 -4.49 6.19
CA SER A 112 18.45 -4.48 7.61
C SER A 112 17.25 -4.63 8.54
N VAL A 113 17.49 -5.23 9.71
CA VAL A 113 16.46 -5.47 10.74
C VAL A 113 16.82 -4.67 12.00
N VAL A 114 16.00 -3.66 12.29
CA VAL A 114 16.16 -2.73 13.41
C VAL A 114 15.29 -3.19 14.58
N ALA A 115 15.93 -3.76 15.59
CA ALA A 115 15.28 -4.16 16.85
C ALA A 115 14.82 -2.93 17.65
N PRO A 116 13.76 -3.03 18.48
CA PRO A 116 13.33 -1.94 19.33
C PRO A 116 14.42 -1.57 20.35
N LYS A 117 14.57 -0.28 20.63
CA LYS A 117 15.54 0.24 21.62
C LYS A 117 15.12 -0.02 23.08
N THR A 118 13.87 -0.46 23.28
CA THR A 118 13.25 -0.70 24.58
C THR A 118 13.07 -2.21 24.82
N PRO A 119 13.04 -2.68 26.08
CA PRO A 119 12.73 -4.08 26.39
C PRO A 119 11.30 -4.47 26.00
N ASN A 120 10.36 -3.55 26.19
CA ASN A 120 8.95 -3.70 25.83
C ASN A 120 8.65 -3.07 24.46
N PRO A 121 7.65 -3.56 23.71
CA PRO A 121 7.19 -2.94 22.48
C PRO A 121 6.80 -1.46 22.68
N PRO A 122 7.18 -0.56 21.76
CA PRO A 122 6.96 0.88 21.90
C PRO A 122 5.50 1.29 21.66
N ASP A 123 4.98 2.23 22.47
CA ASP A 123 3.65 2.79 22.26
C ASP A 123 3.69 3.98 21.28
N TYR A 124 3.47 3.71 19.99
CA TYR A 124 3.46 4.72 18.94
C TYR A 124 2.29 5.73 18.97
N ARG A 125 1.32 5.56 19.88
CA ARG A 125 0.32 6.59 20.20
C ARG A 125 0.90 7.66 21.15
N SER A 126 1.95 7.34 21.91
CA SER A 126 2.65 8.29 22.79
C SER A 126 3.73 9.09 22.02
N GLN A 127 4.15 10.24 22.57
CA GLN A 127 5.24 11.03 22.00
C GLN A 127 6.59 10.31 22.14
N GLU A 128 6.79 9.66 23.28
CA GLU A 128 7.98 8.90 23.66
C GLU A 128 8.16 7.70 22.72
N GLY A 129 7.10 6.93 22.48
CA GLY A 129 7.15 5.81 21.54
C GLY A 129 7.40 6.27 20.10
N ARG A 130 6.79 7.37 19.66
CA ARG A 130 7.11 7.98 18.35
C ARG A 130 8.57 8.41 18.23
N ALA A 131 9.17 8.95 19.29
CA ALA A 131 10.57 9.37 19.29
C ALA A 131 11.57 8.21 19.14
N LEU A 132 11.14 6.95 19.35
CA LEU A 132 11.97 5.77 19.13
C LEU A 132 12.13 5.41 17.65
N VAL A 133 11.23 5.90 16.77
CA VAL A 133 11.31 5.74 15.32
C VAL A 133 11.71 7.09 14.70
N SER A 134 12.83 7.11 13.98
CA SER A 134 13.21 8.29 13.21
C SER A 134 12.41 8.37 11.89
N PRO A 135 12.44 9.51 11.19
CA PRO A 135 12.08 9.55 9.78
C PRO A 135 13.03 8.68 8.94
N SER A 136 12.52 8.14 7.84
CA SER A 136 13.32 7.38 6.87
C SER A 136 14.35 8.27 6.15
N GLN A 137 15.51 7.69 5.80
CA GLN A 137 16.50 8.36 4.97
C GLN A 137 16.00 8.48 3.52
N ALA A 138 16.47 9.50 2.80
CA ALA A 138 16.06 9.74 1.41
C ALA A 138 16.52 8.60 0.49
N GLY A 139 15.65 8.19 -0.45
CA GLY A 139 15.96 7.15 -1.44
C GLY A 139 15.96 5.70 -0.94
N GLY A 140 15.56 5.45 0.32
CA GLY A 140 15.32 4.11 0.85
C GLY A 140 13.86 3.86 1.21
N CYS A 141 13.53 2.60 1.50
CA CYS A 141 12.26 2.20 2.08
C CYS A 141 12.40 1.77 3.53
N ARG A 142 11.42 2.15 4.35
CA ARG A 142 11.30 1.71 5.75
C ARG A 142 9.98 0.98 5.95
N ILE A 143 10.04 -0.22 6.50
CA ILE A 143 8.89 -1.01 6.92
C ILE A 143 8.80 -0.90 8.44
N VAL A 144 7.67 -0.42 8.97
CA VAL A 144 7.46 -0.24 10.42
C VAL A 144 6.33 -1.15 10.89
N ILE A 145 6.64 -2.12 11.73
CA ILE A 145 5.64 -2.95 12.40
C ILE A 145 5.16 -2.21 13.64
N VAL A 146 3.89 -1.82 13.65
CA VAL A 146 3.22 -1.24 14.82
C VAL A 146 2.80 -2.38 15.75
N PRO A 147 3.21 -2.38 17.03
CA PRO A 147 2.78 -3.41 17.99
C PRO A 147 1.25 -3.44 18.16
N VAL A 148 0.71 -4.62 18.49
CA VAL A 148 -0.71 -4.77 18.84
C VAL A 148 -1.04 -3.85 20.02
N SER A 149 -2.07 -3.00 19.86
CA SER A 149 -2.53 -2.14 20.96
C SER A 149 -3.31 -2.94 22.01
N ASN A 150 -3.27 -2.49 23.26
CA ASN A 150 -4.24 -2.94 24.26
C ASN A 150 -5.62 -2.44 23.83
N LYS A 151 -6.65 -3.30 23.89
CA LYS A 151 -8.05 -2.97 23.52
C LYS A 151 -8.65 -1.74 24.22
N LYS A 152 -8.01 -1.27 25.31
CA LYS A 152 -8.38 -0.05 26.06
C LYS A 152 -7.91 1.26 25.43
N THR A 153 -6.95 1.24 24.50
CA THR A 153 -6.41 2.44 23.84
C THR A 153 -6.47 2.28 22.32
N ARG A 154 -7.48 2.95 21.73
CA ARG A 154 -7.65 3.07 20.27
C ARG A 154 -6.72 4.12 19.68
N TRP A 155 -6.47 4.03 18.39
CA TRP A 155 -5.89 5.09 17.58
C TRP A 155 -6.92 6.20 17.32
N SER A 156 -6.56 7.44 17.64
CA SER A 156 -7.27 8.61 17.13
C SER A 156 -6.68 9.10 15.80
N GLU A 157 -7.45 9.90 15.07
CA GLU A 157 -6.99 10.69 13.92
C GLU A 157 -5.72 11.52 14.25
N ALA A 158 -5.68 12.13 15.44
CA ALA A 158 -4.54 12.92 15.90
C ALA A 158 -3.28 12.05 16.10
N ASP A 159 -3.43 10.83 16.66
CA ASP A 159 -2.34 9.88 16.85
C ASP A 159 -1.80 9.38 15.52
N LEU A 160 -2.67 9.01 14.58
CA LEU A 160 -2.28 8.55 13.24
C LEU A 160 -1.54 9.65 12.47
N ASN A 161 -2.02 10.89 12.53
CA ASN A 161 -1.34 12.04 11.92
C ASN A 161 0.00 12.37 12.60
N ALA A 162 0.09 12.29 13.94
CA ALA A 162 1.34 12.46 14.67
C ALA A 162 2.35 11.34 14.35
N PHE A 163 1.89 10.10 14.26
CA PHE A 163 2.70 8.94 13.91
C PHE A 163 3.21 9.00 12.46
N LYS A 164 2.34 9.30 11.49
CA LYS A 164 2.74 9.50 10.08
C LYS A 164 3.87 10.53 9.97
N ARG A 165 3.76 11.66 10.68
CA ARG A 165 4.80 12.71 10.69
C ARG A 165 6.11 12.26 11.33
N ALA A 166 6.12 11.27 12.23
CA ALA A 166 7.34 10.73 12.80
C ALA A 166 8.06 9.75 11.85
N VAL A 167 7.32 8.96 11.06
CA VAL A 167 7.88 7.86 10.24
C VAL A 167 8.10 8.18 8.77
N VAL A 168 7.52 9.27 8.25
CA VAL A 168 7.68 9.68 6.84
C VAL A 168 8.81 10.69 6.71
N GLY A 169 9.93 10.25 6.11
CA GLY A 169 11.02 11.14 5.68
C GLY A 169 10.67 11.96 4.43
N LYS A 170 11.60 12.81 3.97
CA LYS A 170 11.49 13.49 2.67
C LYS A 170 12.00 12.59 1.55
N SER A 171 11.22 12.43 0.48
CA SER A 171 11.57 11.61 -0.69
C SER A 171 12.00 10.19 -0.31
N SER A 172 11.26 9.61 0.62
CA SER A 172 11.41 8.26 1.15
C SER A 172 10.13 7.46 0.92
N GLN A 173 10.26 6.14 0.91
CA GLN A 173 9.10 5.24 0.96
C GLN A 173 8.93 4.69 2.38
N THR A 174 7.71 4.72 2.92
CA THR A 174 7.40 4.12 4.22
C THR A 174 6.21 3.16 4.05
N ILE A 175 6.34 1.95 4.58
CA ILE A 175 5.26 0.97 4.72
C ILE A 175 5.03 0.80 6.22
N VAL A 176 3.79 0.92 6.68
CA VAL A 176 3.41 0.73 8.08
C VAL A 176 2.47 -0.45 8.17
N ILE A 177 2.82 -1.45 8.97
CA ILE A 177 2.00 -2.63 9.23
C ILE A 177 1.37 -2.47 10.60
N PHE A 178 0.09 -2.10 10.62
CA PHE A 178 -0.75 -2.04 11.81
C PHE A 178 -1.28 -3.42 12.17
N GLN A 179 -1.41 -3.71 13.46
CA GLN A 179 -1.91 -5.00 13.95
C GLN A 179 -3.11 -4.81 14.87
N GLY A 180 -4.16 -5.59 14.65
CA GLY A 180 -5.31 -5.64 15.56
C GLY A 180 -6.15 -4.35 15.60
N LEU A 181 -6.12 -3.55 14.53
CA LEU A 181 -7.05 -2.43 14.36
C LEU A 181 -8.49 -2.95 14.26
N ASN A 182 -9.42 -2.15 14.78
CA ASN A 182 -10.85 -2.35 14.54
C ASN A 182 -11.31 -1.59 13.28
N SER A 183 -12.52 -1.89 12.78
CA SER A 183 -13.05 -1.32 11.53
C SER A 183 -13.10 0.22 11.47
N GLU A 184 -13.27 0.89 12.61
CA GLU A 184 -13.24 2.36 12.71
C GLU A 184 -11.80 2.87 12.50
N GLU A 185 -10.82 2.30 13.20
CA GLU A 185 -9.40 2.64 13.07
C GLU A 185 -8.84 2.36 11.67
N GLU A 186 -9.27 1.26 11.04
CA GLU A 186 -8.92 0.95 9.65
C GLU A 186 -9.45 2.02 8.69
N SER A 187 -10.67 2.52 8.89
CA SER A 187 -11.25 3.55 8.02
C SER A 187 -10.41 4.84 7.99
N TYR A 188 -9.87 5.24 9.15
CA TYR A 188 -8.98 6.40 9.26
C TYR A 188 -7.70 6.25 8.45
N LEU A 189 -7.19 5.02 8.23
CA LEU A 189 -5.97 4.82 7.44
C LEU A 189 -6.11 5.37 6.02
N THR A 190 -7.30 5.30 5.42
CA THR A 190 -7.55 5.78 4.04
C THR A 190 -7.33 7.28 3.90
N SER A 191 -7.55 8.06 4.96
CA SER A 191 -7.31 9.50 5.03
C SER A 191 -5.82 9.87 5.18
N TYR A 192 -4.99 8.95 5.70
CA TYR A 192 -3.59 9.25 6.04
C TYR A 192 -2.56 8.56 5.14
N PHE A 193 -2.87 7.43 4.52
CA PHE A 193 -1.92 6.66 3.71
C PHE A 193 -2.26 6.74 2.23
N ASN A 194 -1.25 6.87 1.36
CA ASN A 194 -1.41 6.96 -0.09
C ASN A 194 -2.12 5.73 -0.67
N SER A 195 -1.97 4.58 -0.01
CA SER A 195 -2.69 3.35 -0.32
C SER A 195 -2.80 2.49 0.93
N VAL A 196 -3.91 1.76 1.06
CA VAL A 196 -4.19 0.90 2.21
C VAL A 196 -4.58 -0.51 1.75
N LEU A 197 -3.88 -1.52 2.26
CA LEU A 197 -4.26 -2.92 2.10
C LEU A 197 -4.78 -3.46 3.44
N ARG A 198 -5.90 -4.19 3.43
CA ARG A 198 -6.29 -5.08 4.52
C ARG A 198 -5.71 -6.46 4.24
N LEU A 199 -5.08 -7.06 5.24
CA LEU A 199 -4.53 -8.41 5.20
C LEU A 199 -5.39 -9.30 6.09
N CYS A 200 -5.93 -10.38 5.55
CA CYS A 200 -6.70 -11.37 6.32
C CYS A 200 -6.14 -12.79 6.15
N GLY A 201 -6.23 -13.59 7.22
CA GLY A 201 -5.85 -14.99 7.17
C GLY A 201 -6.67 -15.75 6.13
N CYS A 202 -6.01 -16.64 5.39
CA CYS A 202 -6.61 -17.44 4.32
C CYS A 202 -6.26 -18.90 4.50
N GLU A 203 -7.11 -19.78 3.97
CA GLU A 203 -6.74 -21.17 3.79
C GLU A 203 -5.58 -21.23 2.78
N PRO A 204 -4.45 -21.90 3.08
CA PRO A 204 -3.34 -22.00 2.14
C PRO A 204 -3.66 -22.91 0.95
N ASP A 205 -3.07 -22.58 -0.19
CA ASP A 205 -3.06 -23.49 -1.35
C ASP A 205 -2.23 -24.76 -1.03
N GLU A 206 -2.38 -25.79 -1.85
CA GLU A 206 -1.78 -27.10 -1.55
C GLU A 206 -0.24 -27.05 -1.52
N GLY A 207 0.36 -27.74 -0.54
CA GLY A 207 1.80 -27.69 -0.30
C GLY A 207 2.29 -26.45 0.45
N TYR A 208 1.40 -25.58 0.94
CA TYR A 208 1.74 -24.42 1.77
C TYR A 208 1.22 -24.55 3.21
N ALA A 209 1.93 -23.91 4.15
CA ALA A 209 1.66 -24.03 5.58
C ALA A 209 0.73 -22.93 6.11
N SER A 210 0.80 -21.73 5.52
CA SER A 210 -0.10 -20.62 5.85
C SER A 210 -0.30 -19.70 4.64
N ALA A 211 -1.34 -18.89 4.66
CA ALA A 211 -1.55 -17.87 3.65
C ALA A 211 -2.30 -16.66 4.23
N HIS A 212 -2.14 -15.52 3.57
CA HIS A 212 -3.00 -14.36 3.80
C HIS A 212 -3.37 -13.69 2.46
N MET A 213 -4.57 -13.13 2.39
CA MET A 213 -5.03 -12.33 1.27
C MET A 213 -4.81 -10.86 1.59
N ALA A 214 -4.18 -10.14 0.68
CA ALA A 214 -4.13 -8.70 0.68
C ALA A 214 -5.18 -8.15 -0.29
N SER A 215 -6.09 -7.31 0.20
CA SER A 215 -7.08 -6.61 -0.61
C SER A 215 -7.04 -5.11 -0.33
N ALA A 216 -7.33 -4.30 -1.33
CA ALA A 216 -7.44 -2.86 -1.14
C ALA A 216 -8.58 -2.53 -0.16
N LEU A 217 -8.31 -1.69 0.84
CA LEU A 217 -9.35 -1.25 1.77
C LEU A 217 -10.34 -0.33 1.02
N PRO A 218 -11.68 -0.48 1.18
CA PRO A 218 -12.66 0.39 0.54
C PRO A 218 -12.39 1.87 0.84
N GLY A 219 -12.52 2.72 -0.17
CA GLY A 219 -12.19 4.15 -0.08
C GLY A 219 -10.69 4.49 -0.25
N SER A 220 -9.79 3.50 -0.21
CA SER A 220 -8.39 3.73 -0.58
C SER A 220 -8.22 3.91 -2.10
N PHE A 221 -7.16 4.62 -2.51
CA PHE A 221 -6.82 4.81 -3.93
C PHE A 221 -6.77 3.50 -4.71
N LEU A 222 -6.22 2.43 -4.13
CA LEU A 222 -6.11 1.12 -4.77
C LEU A 222 -7.46 0.47 -5.08
N ALA A 223 -8.45 0.66 -4.20
CA ALA A 223 -9.80 0.15 -4.44
C ALA A 223 -10.46 0.89 -5.62
N VAL A 224 -10.22 2.20 -5.72
CA VAL A 224 -10.71 3.05 -6.82
C VAL A 224 -10.03 2.70 -8.15
N THR A 225 -8.73 2.37 -8.14
CA THR A 225 -7.99 1.95 -9.35
C THR A 225 -8.14 0.46 -9.70
N GLY A 226 -9.03 -0.28 -9.03
CA GLY A 226 -9.27 -1.70 -9.32
C GLY A 226 -8.09 -2.64 -9.01
N HIS A 227 -7.28 -2.31 -8.01
CA HIS A 227 -6.18 -3.17 -7.55
C HIS A 227 -6.72 -4.51 -7.07
N GLN A 228 -6.47 -5.56 -7.84
CA GLN A 228 -6.99 -6.89 -7.58
C GLN A 228 -6.39 -7.48 -6.29
N PRO A 229 -7.16 -8.23 -5.49
CA PRO A 229 -6.62 -8.90 -4.31
C PRO A 229 -5.56 -9.93 -4.71
N VAL A 230 -4.59 -10.15 -3.83
CA VAL A 230 -3.57 -11.20 -3.98
C VAL A 230 -3.57 -12.11 -2.76
N ILE A 231 -3.24 -13.38 -2.97
CA ILE A 231 -2.93 -14.33 -1.90
C ILE A 231 -1.41 -14.48 -1.86
N GLU A 232 -0.85 -14.33 -0.67
CA GLU A 232 0.51 -14.71 -0.35
C GLU A 232 0.44 -16.07 0.35
N ASN A 233 0.82 -17.12 -0.37
CA ASN A 233 1.05 -18.45 0.20
C ASN A 233 2.47 -18.54 0.76
N ILE A 234 2.62 -19.15 1.94
CA ILE A 234 3.87 -19.19 2.70
C ILE A 234 4.14 -20.62 3.16
N ARG A 235 5.38 -21.07 2.98
CA ARG A 235 5.90 -22.33 3.55
C ARG A 235 7.35 -22.19 3.95
N MET A 236 7.88 -23.23 4.56
CA MET A 236 9.29 -23.35 4.88
C MET A 236 9.90 -24.45 4.01
N ASP A 237 11.03 -24.19 3.35
CA ASP A 237 11.78 -25.20 2.60
C ASP A 237 12.53 -26.17 3.55
N ALA A 238 13.19 -27.19 2.96
CA ALA A 238 13.96 -28.17 3.72
C ALA A 238 15.17 -27.58 4.46
N ASP A 239 15.67 -26.41 4.04
CA ASP A 239 16.79 -25.67 4.66
C ASP A 239 16.30 -24.64 5.70
N GLY A 240 15.00 -24.59 5.99
CA GLY A 240 14.40 -23.64 6.92
C GLY A 240 14.23 -22.22 6.37
N ARG A 241 14.34 -22.01 5.05
CA ARG A 241 14.05 -20.71 4.41
C ARG A 241 12.55 -20.52 4.26
N ILE A 242 12.09 -19.28 4.40
CA ILE A 242 10.70 -18.93 4.08
C ILE A 242 10.55 -18.80 2.56
N GLU A 243 9.79 -19.71 1.96
CA GLU A 243 9.33 -19.62 0.57
C GLU A 243 7.94 -18.94 0.52
N ARG A 244 7.75 -18.09 -0.50
CA ARG A 244 6.53 -17.30 -0.70
C ARG A 244 6.08 -17.37 -2.15
N GLN A 245 4.76 -17.43 -2.36
CA GLN A 245 4.15 -17.27 -3.68
C GLN A 245 3.00 -16.27 -3.60
N CYS A 246 3.16 -15.12 -4.24
CA CYS A 246 2.11 -14.12 -4.42
C CYS A 246 1.40 -14.35 -5.77
N GLN A 247 0.08 -14.52 -5.75
CA GLN A 247 -0.74 -14.68 -6.96
C GLN A 247 -2.11 -13.98 -6.82
N PRO A 248 -2.83 -13.70 -7.92
CA PRO A 248 -4.18 -13.13 -7.85
C PRO A 248 -5.11 -13.99 -6.99
N CYS A 249 -5.94 -13.34 -6.17
CA CYS A 249 -6.87 -14.00 -5.26
C CYS A 249 -8.28 -13.45 -5.42
N VAL A 250 -9.26 -14.35 -5.39
CA VAL A 250 -10.68 -14.02 -5.48
C VAL A 250 -11.44 -14.27 -4.17
N SER A 251 -10.85 -15.05 -3.24
CA SER A 251 -11.49 -15.44 -1.99
C SER A 251 -10.48 -15.99 -0.97
N PRO A 252 -10.64 -15.72 0.34
CA PRO A 252 -9.84 -16.36 1.38
C PRO A 252 -10.11 -17.87 1.55
N ASP A 253 -11.28 -18.33 1.13
CA ASP A 253 -11.73 -19.74 1.15
C ASP A 253 -11.21 -20.48 -0.10
N LYS A 254 -10.48 -21.59 0.12
CA LYS A 254 -9.77 -22.37 -0.89
C LYS A 254 -10.73 -23.01 -1.89
N LEU A 255 -11.84 -23.57 -1.41
CA LEU A 255 -12.87 -24.17 -2.27
C LEU A 255 -13.45 -23.14 -3.26
N THR A 256 -13.60 -21.89 -2.85
CA THR A 256 -14.10 -20.80 -3.71
C THR A 256 -13.07 -20.39 -4.75
N ARG A 257 -11.77 -20.36 -4.39
CA ARG A 257 -10.69 -20.17 -5.38
C ARG A 257 -10.65 -21.31 -6.40
N GLU A 258 -10.83 -22.55 -5.95
CA GLU A 258 -10.82 -23.73 -6.82
C GLU A 258 -12.02 -23.77 -7.77
N ILE A 259 -13.22 -23.48 -7.25
CA ILE A 259 -14.44 -23.28 -8.07
C ILE A 259 -14.22 -22.20 -9.13
N TYR A 260 -13.59 -21.08 -8.76
CA TYR A 260 -13.27 -20.01 -9.70
C TYR A 260 -12.24 -20.44 -10.76
N ARG A 261 -11.20 -21.18 -10.36
CA ARG A 261 -10.18 -21.74 -11.25
C ARG A 261 -10.81 -22.67 -12.29
N LEU A 262 -11.68 -23.58 -11.87
CA LEU A 262 -12.41 -24.48 -12.77
C LEU A 262 -13.38 -23.71 -13.68
N ARG A 263 -14.06 -22.68 -13.17
CA ARG A 263 -14.93 -21.81 -13.98
C ARG A 263 -14.15 -21.03 -15.05
N LYS A 264 -12.90 -20.64 -14.77
CA LYS A 264 -11.97 -20.05 -15.74
C LYS A 264 -11.43 -21.06 -16.77
N GLN A 265 -11.58 -22.36 -16.53
CA GLN A 265 -11.36 -23.42 -17.52
C GLN A 265 -12.66 -23.77 -18.29
N GLU A 266 -13.60 -22.83 -18.36
CA GLU A 266 -14.89 -22.89 -19.06
C GLU A 266 -15.88 -23.97 -18.60
N LYS A 267 -15.52 -24.80 -17.61
CA LYS A 267 -16.41 -25.81 -17.02
C LYS A 267 -17.73 -25.19 -16.56
N SER A 268 -18.81 -25.94 -16.79
CA SER A 268 -20.16 -25.67 -16.31
C SER A 268 -20.27 -25.86 -14.80
N LEU A 269 -21.32 -25.31 -14.20
CA LEU A 269 -21.58 -25.45 -12.76
C LEU A 269 -21.87 -26.91 -12.37
N GLU A 270 -22.42 -27.68 -13.30
CA GLU A 270 -22.67 -29.12 -13.21
C GLU A 270 -21.37 -29.93 -13.20
N GLU A 271 -20.45 -29.69 -14.13
CA GLU A 271 -19.13 -30.36 -14.18
C GLU A 271 -18.29 -30.05 -12.93
N ILE A 272 -18.25 -28.78 -12.52
CA ILE A 272 -17.59 -28.36 -11.27
C ILE A 272 -18.22 -29.05 -10.05
N GLY A 273 -19.54 -29.19 -10.04
CA GLY A 273 -20.26 -29.90 -8.98
C GLY A 273 -19.92 -31.39 -8.92
N GLN A 274 -19.82 -32.06 -10.08
CA GLN A 274 -19.42 -33.47 -10.17
C GLN A 274 -17.97 -33.70 -9.71
N GLU A 275 -17.03 -32.85 -10.14
CA GLU A 275 -15.61 -32.95 -9.82
C GLU A 275 -15.31 -32.68 -8.34
N LEU A 276 -15.99 -31.70 -7.73
CA LEU A 276 -15.76 -31.30 -6.34
C LEU A 276 -16.73 -31.94 -5.33
N GLY A 277 -17.71 -32.74 -5.78
CA GLY A 277 -18.69 -33.41 -4.92
C GLY A 277 -19.76 -32.47 -4.32
N PHE A 278 -20.10 -31.38 -5.01
CA PHE A 278 -21.10 -30.40 -4.56
C PHE A 278 -22.26 -30.24 -5.54
N ASN A 279 -23.42 -29.80 -5.04
CA ASN A 279 -24.55 -29.47 -5.91
C ASN A 279 -24.35 -28.12 -6.64
N LYS A 280 -24.97 -27.99 -7.82
CA LYS A 280 -24.94 -26.78 -8.67
C LYS A 280 -25.25 -25.49 -7.89
N SER A 281 -26.22 -25.53 -6.99
CA SER A 281 -26.63 -24.38 -6.18
C SER A 281 -25.56 -23.92 -5.19
N THR A 282 -24.74 -24.83 -4.65
CA THR A 282 -23.57 -24.45 -3.83
C THR A 282 -22.49 -23.77 -4.66
N ILE A 283 -22.21 -24.27 -5.87
CA ILE A 283 -21.25 -23.67 -6.79
C ILE A 283 -21.71 -22.25 -7.18
N SER A 284 -22.95 -22.12 -7.65
CA SER A 284 -23.58 -20.84 -8.03
C SER A 284 -23.58 -19.83 -6.89
N ARG A 285 -23.95 -20.25 -5.66
CA ARG A 285 -23.93 -19.38 -4.47
C ARG A 285 -22.53 -18.86 -4.14
N ARG A 286 -21.49 -19.71 -4.22
CA ARG A 286 -20.10 -19.32 -3.97
C ARG A 286 -19.58 -18.33 -5.02
N LEU A 287 -19.84 -18.58 -6.31
CA LEU A 287 -19.49 -17.64 -7.38
C LEU A 287 -20.25 -16.31 -7.27
N SER A 288 -21.53 -16.34 -6.91
CA SER A 288 -22.37 -15.15 -6.70
C SER A 288 -21.93 -14.28 -5.52
N ALA A 289 -21.18 -14.85 -4.56
CA ALA A 289 -20.63 -14.11 -3.42
C ALA A 289 -19.34 -13.34 -3.76
N LEU A 290 -18.71 -13.59 -4.91
CA LEU A 290 -17.53 -12.87 -5.36
C LEU A 290 -17.82 -11.38 -5.64
N PRO A 291 -16.79 -10.51 -5.66
CA PRO A 291 -16.87 -9.17 -6.27
C PRO A 291 -17.49 -9.18 -7.67
N PHE A 292 -18.19 -8.10 -8.04
CA PHE A 292 -18.99 -8.05 -9.27
C PHE A 292 -18.16 -8.26 -10.54
N ASP A 293 -16.98 -7.64 -10.60
CA ASP A 293 -15.98 -7.78 -11.66
C ASP A 293 -15.46 -9.22 -11.84
N LEU A 294 -15.58 -10.05 -10.81
CA LEU A 294 -15.17 -11.46 -10.83
C LEU A 294 -16.32 -12.42 -11.15
N ARG A 295 -17.58 -11.99 -11.13
CA ARG A 295 -18.74 -12.87 -11.41
C ARG A 295 -18.81 -13.32 -12.87
N GLY A 296 -18.41 -12.44 -13.79
CA GLY A 296 -18.55 -12.62 -15.24
C GLY A 296 -20.00 -12.52 -15.72
N ASP A 297 -20.20 -12.24 -17.00
CA ASP A 297 -21.52 -11.93 -17.59
C ASP A 297 -22.48 -13.13 -17.72
N ARG A 298 -22.14 -14.29 -17.13
CA ARG A 298 -22.92 -15.53 -17.14
C ARG A 298 -22.77 -16.30 -15.82
N LEU A 299 -23.51 -15.84 -14.81
CA LEU A 299 -23.94 -16.62 -13.64
C LEU A 299 -25.23 -17.39 -13.96
#